data_AF-A0A0H3VYQ8-F1
#
_entry.id   AF-A0A0H3VYQ8-F1
#
_cell.length_a   1.000
_cell.length_b   1.000
_cell.length_c   1.000
_cell.angle_alpha   90.00
_cell.angle_beta   90.00
_cell.angle_gamma   90.00
#
_symmetry.space_group_name_H-M   'P 1'
#
loop_
_entity.id
_entity.type
_entity.pdbx_description
1 polymer ?
#
loop_
_entity_poly.entity_id
_entity_poly.type
_entity_poly.pdbx_seq_one_letter_code
_entity_poly.pdbx_strand_id
1 'polypeptide(L)'
;MPLPPNFLSPEDQAEYDAYMSRFSEINHYYDYHTVPVIDWFFKQATEALHHELWIPACTSFLNGIETSLMVTLKSLMLKPTVNDQHAAPELVDLEGISVMSNALLRKAKQEGVPVELLSFPAEQDMLVKVAAGRTPEAEIVRLRNNLCHGNILEFIMSVDIGTSGPIRIFTPECCRELAHELSSISRNWVVGLHKYWVDNNLISP
;
A
#
# COMPACT_ATOMS: atom_id res chain seq x y z
N MET A 1 32.63 -11.27 7.93
CA MET A 1 33.28 -11.19 9.25
C MET A 1 32.34 -10.41 10.15
N PRO A 2 31.88 -10.95 11.29
CA PRO A 2 31.15 -10.14 12.27
C PRO A 2 32.12 -9.12 12.87
N LEU A 3 31.71 -7.85 12.95
CA LEU A 3 32.50 -6.79 13.60
C LEU A 3 32.58 -7.06 15.11
N PRO A 4 33.69 -6.70 15.78
CA PRO A 4 33.82 -6.86 17.23
C PRO A 4 32.80 -6.01 18.01
N PRO A 5 32.43 -6.40 19.24
CA PRO A 5 31.52 -5.62 20.07
C PRO A 5 32.12 -4.24 20.39
N ASN A 6 31.29 -3.18 20.31
CA ASN A 6 31.65 -1.75 20.48
C ASN A 6 32.54 -1.14 19.38
N PHE A 7 32.41 -1.60 18.13
CA PHE A 7 33.14 -1.01 16.99
C PHE A 7 32.66 0.41 16.62
N LEU A 8 31.41 0.74 16.94
CA LEU A 8 30.77 2.01 16.60
C LEU A 8 30.56 2.86 17.86
N SER A 9 30.60 4.19 17.72
CA SER A 9 30.13 5.08 18.80
C SER A 9 28.63 4.85 19.04
N PRO A 10 28.05 5.27 20.19
CA PRO A 10 26.62 5.14 20.41
C PRO A 10 25.75 5.82 19.32
N GLU A 11 26.23 6.94 18.77
CA GLU A 11 25.57 7.65 17.67
C GLU A 11 25.66 6.84 16.36
N ASP A 12 26.85 6.34 16.02
CA ASP A 12 27.05 5.51 14.82
C ASP A 12 26.30 4.16 14.92
N GLN A 13 26.17 3.61 16.13
CA GLN A 13 25.40 2.39 16.37
C GLN A 13 23.90 2.66 16.16
N ALA A 14 23.39 3.79 16.64
CA ALA A 14 22.00 4.17 16.39
C ALA A 14 21.72 4.41 14.91
N GLU A 15 22.66 5.03 14.18
CA GLU A 15 22.56 5.21 12.73
C GLU A 15 22.61 3.86 11.99
N TYR A 16 23.49 2.95 12.39
CA TYR A 16 23.56 1.60 11.83
C TYR A 16 22.28 0.79 12.09
N ASP A 17 21.75 0.83 13.31
CA ASP A 17 20.52 0.13 13.67
C ASP A 17 19.33 0.68 12.89
N ALA A 18 19.25 2.01 12.72
CA ALA A 18 18.24 2.66 11.87
C ALA A 18 18.38 2.25 10.40
N TYR A 19 19.61 2.20 9.88
CA TYR A 19 19.90 1.71 8.53
C TYR A 19 19.46 0.26 8.35
N MET A 20 19.80 -0.62 9.30
CA MET A 20 19.44 -2.04 9.23
C MET A 20 17.93 -2.26 9.34
N SER A 21 17.22 -1.48 10.19
CA SER A 21 15.75 -1.50 10.25
C SER A 21 15.14 -1.09 8.92
N ARG A 22 15.58 0.03 8.35
CA ARG A 22 15.14 0.50 7.03
C ARG A 22 15.43 -0.53 5.93
N PHE A 23 16.63 -1.11 5.93
CA PHE A 23 17.00 -2.15 4.96
C PHE A 23 16.08 -3.37 5.07
N SER A 24 15.77 -3.80 6.30
CA SER A 24 14.82 -4.89 6.54
C SER A 24 13.40 -4.54 6.06
N GLU A 25 12.93 -3.32 6.29
CA GLU A 25 11.59 -2.87 5.85
C GLU A 25 11.47 -2.79 4.34
N ILE A 26 12.51 -2.30 3.65
CA ILE A 26 12.56 -2.29 2.18
C ILE A 26 12.60 -3.71 1.63
N ASN A 27 13.39 -4.60 2.24
CA ASN A 27 13.53 -5.96 1.75
C ASN A 27 12.35 -6.87 2.06
N HIS A 28 11.50 -6.49 3.03
CA HIS A 28 10.28 -7.22 3.35
C HIS A 28 9.43 -7.52 2.10
N TYR A 29 9.37 -6.61 1.13
CA TYR A 29 8.58 -6.80 -0.08
C TYR A 29 9.19 -7.83 -1.05
N TYR A 30 10.53 -7.92 -1.10
CA TYR A 30 11.23 -8.87 -1.98
C TYR A 30 11.00 -10.33 -1.59
N ASP A 31 10.80 -10.60 -0.30
CA ASP A 31 10.52 -11.95 0.20
C ASP A 31 9.20 -12.52 -0.35
N TYR A 32 8.32 -11.68 -0.89
CA TYR A 32 7.01 -12.07 -1.39
C TYR A 32 6.91 -12.14 -2.92
N HIS A 33 8.05 -12.10 -3.63
CA HIS A 33 8.19 -12.34 -5.09
C HIS A 33 6.99 -11.84 -5.91
N THR A 34 6.65 -10.55 -5.77
CA THR A 34 5.56 -9.98 -6.57
C THR A 34 6.06 -9.54 -7.95
N VAL A 35 5.18 -8.99 -8.79
CA VAL A 35 5.60 -8.46 -10.09
C VAL A 35 6.47 -7.21 -9.85
N PRO A 36 7.62 -7.03 -10.54
CA PRO A 36 8.54 -5.92 -10.25
C PRO A 36 7.89 -4.53 -10.20
N VAL A 37 6.88 -4.28 -11.05
CA VAL A 37 6.12 -3.01 -11.05
C VAL A 37 5.43 -2.72 -9.71
N ILE A 38 4.94 -3.75 -9.02
CA ILE A 38 4.30 -3.66 -7.71
C ILE A 38 5.36 -3.37 -6.65
N ASP A 39 6.46 -4.14 -6.66
CA ASP A 39 7.54 -4.01 -5.67
C ASP A 39 8.13 -2.60 -5.65
N TRP A 40 8.30 -1.98 -6.82
CA TRP A 40 8.85 -0.62 -6.89
C TRP A 40 7.96 0.43 -6.24
N PHE A 41 6.63 0.29 -6.27
CA PHE A 41 5.74 1.21 -5.56
C PHE A 41 5.93 1.11 -4.05
N PHE A 42 5.94 -0.10 -3.50
CA PHE A 42 6.14 -0.31 -2.07
C PHE A 42 7.54 0.11 -1.61
N LYS A 43 8.57 -0.21 -2.39
CA LYS A 43 9.95 0.24 -2.12
C LYS A 43 10.06 1.76 -2.08
N GLN A 44 9.54 2.45 -3.09
CA GLN A 44 9.57 3.92 -3.12
C GLN A 44 8.73 4.53 -2.00
N ALA A 45 7.60 3.93 -1.65
CA ALA A 45 6.76 4.37 -0.54
C ALA A 45 7.52 4.30 0.80
N THR A 46 8.19 3.19 1.07
CA THR A 46 8.98 2.98 2.29
C THR A 46 10.20 3.90 2.33
N GLU A 47 10.91 4.09 1.20
CA GLU A 47 11.99 5.07 1.13
C GLU A 47 11.50 6.49 1.41
N ALA A 48 10.36 6.89 0.82
CA ALA A 48 9.74 8.19 1.08
C ALA A 48 9.33 8.35 2.55
N LEU A 49 8.76 7.31 3.17
CA LEU A 49 8.39 7.31 4.58
C LEU A 49 9.60 7.59 5.49
N HIS A 50 10.73 6.92 5.25
CA HIS A 50 11.96 7.12 6.04
C HIS A 50 12.60 8.49 5.82
N HIS A 51 12.36 9.13 4.68
CA HIS A 51 12.83 10.50 4.39
C HIS A 51 11.80 11.56 4.75
N GLU A 52 10.74 11.20 5.49
CA GLU A 52 9.66 12.12 5.91
C GLU A 52 8.93 12.80 4.74
N LEU A 53 8.99 12.17 3.55
CA LEU A 53 8.26 12.59 2.37
C LEU A 53 6.84 12.00 2.43
N TRP A 54 6.02 12.53 3.35
CA TRP A 54 4.73 11.94 3.74
C TRP A 54 3.74 11.80 2.58
N ILE A 55 3.58 12.85 1.74
CA ILE A 55 2.65 12.80 0.60
C ILE A 55 3.12 11.76 -0.44
N PRO A 56 4.40 11.77 -0.89
CA PRO A 56 4.92 10.70 -1.74
C PRO A 56 4.78 9.30 -1.15
N ALA A 57 4.97 9.13 0.17
CA ALA A 57 4.80 7.85 0.84
C ALA A 57 3.34 7.36 0.72
N CYS A 58 2.37 8.21 1.08
CA CYS A 58 0.95 7.85 1.02
C CYS A 58 0.51 7.49 -0.40
N THR A 59 0.84 8.31 -1.40
CA THR A 59 0.43 8.05 -2.78
C THR A 59 1.10 6.80 -3.36
N SER A 60 2.36 6.55 -3.03
CA SER A 60 3.08 5.36 -3.49
C SER A 60 2.53 4.08 -2.87
N PHE A 61 2.19 4.07 -1.57
CA PHE A 61 1.52 2.92 -0.93
C PHE A 61 0.16 2.64 -1.57
N LEU A 62 -0.66 3.68 -1.77
CA LEU A 62 -1.98 3.56 -2.42
C LEU A 62 -1.87 3.03 -3.85
N ASN A 63 -0.87 3.49 -4.61
CA ASN A 63 -0.61 3.01 -5.96
C ASN A 63 -0.11 1.55 -5.97
N GLY A 64 0.71 1.14 -5.01
CA GLY A 64 1.14 -0.26 -4.85
C GLY A 64 -0.04 -1.20 -4.57
N ILE A 65 -0.93 -0.81 -3.65
CA ILE A 65 -2.17 -1.53 -3.34
C ILE A 65 -3.08 -1.61 -4.57
N GLU A 66 -3.34 -0.48 -5.24
CA GLU A 66 -4.17 -0.44 -6.45
C GLU A 66 -3.60 -1.32 -7.57
N THR A 67 -2.31 -1.16 -7.88
CA THR A 67 -1.63 -1.93 -8.93
C THR A 67 -1.66 -3.42 -8.64
N SER A 68 -1.35 -3.83 -7.41
CA SER A 68 -1.36 -5.24 -7.02
C SER A 68 -2.76 -5.86 -7.08
N LEU A 69 -3.80 -5.11 -6.71
CA LEU A 69 -5.19 -5.53 -6.88
C LEU A 69 -5.57 -5.69 -8.36
N MET A 70 -5.20 -4.73 -9.21
CA MET A 70 -5.48 -4.76 -10.65
C MET A 70 -4.76 -5.93 -11.34
N VAL A 71 -3.47 -6.13 -11.04
CA VAL A 71 -2.68 -7.27 -11.51
C VAL A 71 -3.35 -8.58 -11.11
N THR A 72 -3.74 -8.73 -9.84
CA THR A 72 -4.40 -9.95 -9.34
C THR A 72 -5.66 -10.27 -10.14
N LEU A 73 -6.53 -9.29 -10.34
CA LEU A 73 -7.77 -9.47 -11.09
C LEU A 73 -7.54 -9.79 -12.57
N LYS A 74 -6.56 -9.14 -13.20
CA LYS A 74 -6.18 -9.46 -14.58
C LYS A 74 -5.63 -10.88 -14.68
N SER A 75 -4.76 -11.29 -13.78
CA SER A 75 -4.20 -12.65 -13.76
C SER A 75 -5.28 -13.72 -13.57
N LEU A 76 -6.29 -13.45 -12.74
CA LEU A 76 -7.45 -14.34 -12.59
C LEU A 76 -8.28 -14.46 -13.89
N MET A 77 -8.45 -13.37 -14.64
CA MET A 77 -9.13 -13.40 -15.95
C MET A 77 -8.33 -14.15 -17.02
N LEU A 78 -7.00 -14.10 -16.92
CA LEU A 78 -6.08 -14.70 -17.89
C LEU A 78 -5.75 -16.16 -17.58
N LYS A 79 -6.14 -16.70 -16.40
CA LYS A 79 -5.90 -18.09 -16.04
C LYS A 79 -6.40 -19.02 -17.15
N PRO A 80 -5.51 -19.81 -17.78
CA PRO A 80 -5.92 -20.71 -18.83
C PRO A 80 -6.78 -21.84 -18.28
N THR A 81 -7.80 -22.23 -19.04
CA THR A 81 -8.58 -23.44 -18.80
C THR A 81 -7.71 -24.68 -19.08
N VAL A 82 -7.08 -25.19 -18.03
CA VAL A 82 -6.55 -26.55 -17.84
C VAL A 82 -5.39 -27.03 -18.75
N ASN A 83 -5.03 -26.38 -19.87
CA ASN A 83 -4.00 -26.94 -20.76
C ASN A 83 -2.83 -26.03 -21.17
N ASP A 84 -2.72 -24.80 -20.69
CA ASP A 84 -1.57 -23.95 -21.00
C ASP A 84 -0.69 -23.76 -19.76
N GLN A 85 0.46 -24.45 -19.76
CA GLN A 85 1.57 -24.15 -18.86
C GLN A 85 2.27 -22.87 -19.32
N HIS A 86 1.59 -21.72 -19.23
CA HIS A 86 2.27 -20.44 -19.35
C HIS A 86 2.59 -19.94 -17.94
N ALA A 87 3.89 -19.73 -17.70
CA ALA A 87 4.40 -19.03 -16.53
C ALA A 87 3.64 -17.71 -16.36
N ALA A 88 3.39 -17.32 -15.11
CA ALA A 88 2.74 -16.06 -14.79
C ALA A 88 3.47 -14.92 -15.53
N PRO A 89 2.78 -14.08 -16.33
CA PRO A 89 3.45 -13.06 -17.11
C PRO A 89 4.14 -12.05 -16.19
N GLU A 90 5.46 -11.91 -16.37
CA GLU A 90 6.34 -10.99 -15.63
C GLU A 90 5.96 -9.51 -15.83
N LEU A 91 5.15 -9.22 -16.86
CA LEU A 91 4.56 -7.91 -17.13
C LEU A 91 3.09 -8.10 -17.49
N VAL A 92 2.20 -7.60 -16.62
CA VAL A 92 0.75 -7.70 -16.79
C VAL A 92 0.22 -6.40 -17.40
N ASP A 93 -0.35 -6.50 -18.59
CA ASP A 93 -1.04 -5.36 -19.22
C ASP A 93 -2.37 -5.07 -18.49
N LEU A 94 -2.43 -3.89 -17.89
CA LEU A 94 -3.55 -3.40 -17.11
C LEU A 94 -4.61 -2.70 -17.97
N GLU A 95 -4.47 -2.67 -19.29
CA GLU A 95 -5.51 -2.14 -20.18
C GLU A 95 -6.86 -2.83 -19.92
N GLY A 96 -7.90 -1.99 -19.82
CA GLY A 96 -9.28 -2.40 -19.57
C GLY A 96 -9.61 -2.72 -18.10
N ILE A 97 -8.65 -2.67 -17.18
CA ILE A 97 -8.91 -2.81 -15.74
C ILE A 97 -9.19 -1.44 -15.14
N SER A 98 -10.33 -1.32 -14.47
CA SER A 98 -10.66 -0.12 -13.71
C SER A 98 -9.76 0.04 -12.50
N VAL A 99 -9.44 1.28 -12.17
CA VAL A 99 -8.76 1.67 -10.93
C VAL A 99 -9.56 1.30 -9.66
N MET A 100 -8.91 1.35 -8.49
CA MET A 100 -9.46 0.94 -7.20
C MET A 100 -10.74 1.70 -6.85
N SER A 101 -11.80 0.94 -6.62
CA SER A 101 -13.13 1.41 -6.26
C SER A 101 -13.83 0.35 -5.43
N ASN A 102 -14.93 0.70 -4.74
CA ASN A 102 -15.75 -0.31 -4.05
C ASN A 102 -16.21 -1.44 -4.99
N ALA A 103 -16.49 -1.13 -6.27
CA ALA A 103 -16.87 -2.13 -7.26
C ALA A 103 -15.73 -3.11 -7.55
N LEU A 104 -14.49 -2.60 -7.70
CA LEU A 104 -13.31 -3.43 -7.90
C LEU A 104 -13.02 -4.29 -6.66
N LEU A 105 -13.09 -3.72 -5.46
CA LEU A 105 -12.90 -4.43 -4.19
C LEU A 105 -13.95 -5.52 -3.99
N ARG A 106 -15.21 -5.24 -4.35
CA ARG A 106 -16.29 -6.24 -4.30
C ARG A 106 -16.02 -7.40 -5.24
N LYS A 107 -15.61 -7.10 -6.47
CA LYS A 107 -15.23 -8.12 -7.46
C LYS A 107 -14.07 -8.97 -6.94
N ALA A 108 -13.01 -8.33 -6.44
CA ALA A 108 -11.87 -9.04 -5.85
C ALA A 108 -12.30 -9.93 -4.67
N LYS A 109 -13.20 -9.45 -3.80
CA LYS A 109 -13.74 -10.28 -2.71
C LYS A 109 -14.51 -11.50 -3.23
N GLN A 110 -15.28 -11.34 -4.31
CA GLN A 110 -16.01 -12.45 -4.94
C GLN A 110 -15.07 -13.51 -5.51
N GLU A 111 -13.89 -13.11 -5.98
CA GLU A 111 -12.81 -14.02 -6.41
C GLU A 111 -11.99 -14.59 -5.23
N GLY A 112 -12.32 -14.23 -3.99
CA GLY A 112 -11.64 -14.70 -2.78
C GLY A 112 -10.37 -13.93 -2.42
N VAL A 113 -10.05 -12.83 -3.11
CA VAL A 113 -8.93 -11.94 -2.74
C VAL A 113 -9.17 -11.38 -1.32
N PRO A 114 -8.15 -11.34 -0.44
CA PRO A 114 -8.31 -10.98 0.96
C PRO A 114 -8.40 -9.45 1.18
N VAL A 115 -9.39 -8.80 0.55
CA VAL A 115 -9.54 -7.33 0.58
C VAL A 115 -9.81 -6.76 1.97
N GLU A 116 -10.23 -7.58 2.94
CA GLU A 116 -10.35 -7.22 4.36
C GLU A 116 -9.02 -6.74 4.98
N LEU A 117 -7.88 -7.17 4.43
CA LEU A 117 -6.55 -6.73 4.88
C LEU A 117 -6.29 -5.25 4.58
N LEU A 118 -7.10 -4.63 3.73
CA LEU A 118 -7.04 -3.21 3.39
C LEU A 118 -7.85 -2.32 4.36
N SER A 119 -8.49 -2.91 5.36
CA SER A 119 -9.28 -2.17 6.34
C SER A 119 -8.38 -1.33 7.24
N PHE A 120 -8.75 -0.07 7.44
CA PHE A 120 -8.09 0.78 8.42
C PHE A 120 -8.47 0.33 9.85
N PRO A 121 -7.57 0.49 10.85
CA PRO A 121 -7.87 0.10 12.24
C PRO A 121 -9.15 0.72 12.81
N ALA A 122 -9.42 1.98 12.45
CA ALA A 122 -10.63 2.70 12.85
C ALA A 122 -11.87 2.36 11.98
N GLU A 123 -11.70 1.68 10.85
CA GLU A 123 -12.78 1.31 9.93
C GLU A 123 -13.31 -0.09 10.23
N GLN A 124 -14.46 -0.19 10.91
CA GLN A 124 -15.07 -1.47 11.27
C GLN A 124 -16.06 -2.00 10.22
N ASP A 125 -16.52 -1.13 9.32
CA ASP A 125 -17.60 -1.38 8.37
C ASP A 125 -17.12 -1.44 6.91
N MET A 126 -15.81 -1.61 6.67
CA MET A 126 -15.20 -1.63 5.33
C MET A 126 -15.94 -2.56 4.36
N LEU A 127 -16.16 -3.82 4.75
CA LEU A 127 -16.84 -4.79 3.88
C LEU A 127 -18.32 -4.43 3.64
N VAL A 128 -18.97 -3.77 4.61
CA VAL A 128 -20.35 -3.28 4.46
C VAL A 128 -20.39 -2.16 3.42
N LYS A 129 -19.47 -1.20 3.49
CA LYS A 129 -19.29 -0.12 2.49
C LYS A 129 -19.02 -0.68 1.09
N VAL A 130 -18.09 -1.64 0.98
CA VAL A 130 -17.78 -2.32 -0.28
C VAL A 130 -19.01 -3.01 -0.86
N ALA A 131 -19.84 -3.66 -0.03
CA ALA A 131 -21.08 -4.29 -0.47
C ALA A 131 -22.16 -3.27 -0.87
N ALA A 132 -22.25 -2.14 -0.19
CA ALA A 132 -23.33 -1.14 -0.34
C ALA A 132 -23.39 -0.48 -1.73
N GLY A 133 -22.25 -0.33 -2.42
CA GLY A 133 -22.27 0.35 -3.72
C GLY A 133 -21.10 1.29 -3.89
N ARG A 134 -21.38 2.41 -4.57
CA ARG A 134 -20.46 3.53 -4.76
C ARG A 134 -20.26 4.33 -3.47
N THR A 135 -21.29 4.45 -2.65
CA THR A 135 -21.26 5.22 -1.39
C THR A 135 -21.97 4.43 -0.28
N PRO A 136 -21.50 4.52 0.99
CA PRO A 136 -20.25 5.16 1.40
C PRO A 136 -19.01 4.43 0.84
N GLU A 137 -17.95 5.16 0.55
CA GLU A 137 -16.68 4.58 0.08
C GLU A 137 -15.95 3.89 1.23
N ALA A 138 -15.30 2.76 0.96
CA ALA A 138 -14.30 2.21 1.88
C ALA A 138 -13.15 3.22 2.03
N GLU A 139 -12.55 3.29 3.21
CA GLU A 139 -11.57 4.32 3.54
C GLU A 139 -10.37 4.33 2.57
N ILE A 140 -9.87 3.14 2.22
CA ILE A 140 -8.79 2.98 1.24
C ILE A 140 -9.16 3.55 -0.14
N VAL A 141 -10.41 3.42 -0.58
CA VAL A 141 -10.91 3.95 -1.86
C VAL A 141 -11.02 5.47 -1.78
N ARG A 142 -11.59 5.97 -0.69
CA ARG A 142 -11.78 7.39 -0.42
C ARG A 142 -10.44 8.13 -0.40
N LEU A 143 -9.45 7.59 0.32
CA LEU A 143 -8.10 8.15 0.42
C LEU A 143 -7.38 8.14 -0.93
N ARG A 144 -7.48 7.04 -1.70
CA ARG A 144 -6.94 6.98 -3.06
C ARG A 144 -7.54 8.07 -3.93
N ASN A 145 -8.86 8.20 -3.95
CA ASN A 145 -9.55 9.20 -4.74
C ASN A 145 -9.16 10.63 -4.33
N ASN A 146 -9.03 10.89 -3.03
CA ASN A 146 -8.66 12.21 -2.55
C ASN A 146 -7.20 12.56 -2.88
N LEU A 147 -6.25 11.74 -2.43
CA LEU A 147 -4.83 12.04 -2.59
C LEU A 147 -4.36 12.04 -4.05
N CYS A 148 -4.82 11.08 -4.87
CA CYS A 148 -4.42 11.02 -6.28
C CYS A 148 -5.05 12.14 -7.14
N HIS A 149 -6.14 12.76 -6.68
CA HIS A 149 -6.70 13.97 -7.30
C HIS A 149 -6.23 15.27 -6.65
N GLY A 150 -5.33 15.22 -5.67
CA GLY A 150 -4.81 16.40 -4.96
C GLY A 150 -5.81 17.04 -3.98
N ASN A 151 -6.88 16.34 -3.61
CA ASN A 151 -7.80 16.78 -2.57
C ASN A 151 -7.20 16.55 -1.18
N ILE A 152 -6.46 17.56 -0.70
CA ILE A 152 -5.79 17.56 0.60
C ILE A 152 -6.63 18.21 1.72
N LEU A 153 -7.88 18.61 1.43
CA LEU A 153 -8.68 19.44 2.33
C LEU A 153 -8.96 18.78 3.69
N GLU A 154 -9.03 17.45 3.71
CA GLU A 154 -9.24 16.67 4.93
C GLU A 154 -8.02 16.64 5.87
N PHE A 155 -6.84 16.94 5.35
CA PHE A 155 -5.59 16.98 6.12
C PHE A 155 -5.23 18.40 6.57
N ILE A 156 -6.14 19.37 6.41
CA ILE A 156 -5.89 20.75 6.80
C ILE A 156 -6.08 20.90 8.32
N MET A 157 -5.04 21.40 9.00
CA MET A 157 -5.12 21.77 10.41
C MET A 157 -5.67 23.19 10.57
N SER A 158 -6.34 23.43 11.69
CA SER A 158 -6.78 24.77 12.12
C SER A 158 -5.87 25.25 13.24
N VAL A 159 -5.17 26.36 13.00
CA VAL A 159 -4.20 26.95 13.94
C VAL A 159 -4.73 28.30 14.42
N ASP A 160 -4.96 28.43 15.72
CA ASP A 160 -5.34 29.71 16.31
C ASP A 160 -4.08 30.56 16.58
N ILE A 161 -4.02 31.74 15.94
CA ILE A 161 -2.92 32.69 16.08
C ILE A 161 -3.33 33.96 16.84
N GLY A 162 -4.49 33.95 17.51
CA GLY A 162 -4.88 34.93 18.53
C GLY A 162 -5.21 36.34 18.04
N THR A 163 -5.26 36.62 16.74
CA THR A 163 -5.48 37.98 16.22
C THR A 163 -6.62 38.13 15.21
N SER A 164 -7.10 37.05 14.59
CA SER A 164 -8.15 37.13 13.55
C SER A 164 -8.91 35.82 13.27
N GLY A 165 -8.93 34.89 14.23
CA GLY A 165 -9.54 33.56 14.08
C GLY A 165 -8.54 32.50 13.57
N PRO A 166 -8.95 31.22 13.53
CA PRO A 166 -8.05 30.14 13.17
C PRO A 166 -7.67 30.19 11.68
N ILE A 167 -6.37 30.08 11.39
CA ILE A 167 -5.86 29.90 10.04
C ILE A 167 -5.87 28.42 9.70
N ARG A 168 -6.37 28.12 8.50
CA ARG A 168 -6.32 26.79 7.93
C ARG A 168 -5.03 26.59 7.14
N ILE A 169 -4.17 25.69 7.59
CA ILE A 169 -2.85 25.44 7.00
C ILE A 169 -2.72 23.95 6.69
N PHE A 170 -2.07 23.64 5.58
CA PHE A 170 -1.61 22.28 5.29
C PHE A 170 -0.10 22.25 5.37
N THR A 171 0.43 21.26 6.08
CA THR A 171 1.84 20.88 6.01
C THR A 171 1.91 19.39 5.70
N PRO A 172 2.98 18.89 5.05
CA PRO A 172 3.10 17.47 4.73
C PRO A 172 2.96 16.56 5.96
N GLU A 173 3.35 17.02 7.16
CA GLU A 173 3.24 16.29 8.42
C GLU A 173 1.80 15.93 8.80
N CYS A 174 0.79 16.63 8.27
CA CYS A 174 -0.60 16.24 8.41
C CYS A 174 -0.90 14.84 7.85
N CYS A 175 -0.06 14.34 6.93
CA CYS A 175 -0.17 13.01 6.36
C CYS A 175 0.68 11.96 7.10
N ARG A 176 1.39 12.32 8.17
CA ARG A 176 2.33 11.42 8.87
C ARG A 176 1.64 10.16 9.40
N GLU A 177 0.56 10.34 10.16
CA GLU A 177 -0.18 9.22 10.75
C GLU A 177 -0.71 8.28 9.66
N LEU A 178 -1.31 8.86 8.62
CA LEU A 178 -1.77 8.12 7.45
C LEU A 178 -0.64 7.34 6.76
N ALA A 179 0.56 7.92 6.62
CA ALA A 179 1.69 7.26 5.99
C ALA A 179 2.13 6.02 6.77
N HIS A 180 2.15 6.10 8.11
CA HIS A 180 2.45 4.95 8.97
C HIS A 180 1.34 3.88 8.93
N GLU A 181 0.07 4.29 8.91
CA GLU A 181 -1.05 3.36 8.77
C GLU A 181 -1.00 2.63 7.43
N LEU A 182 -0.77 3.36 6.33
CA LEU A 182 -0.61 2.78 4.99
C LEU A 182 0.59 1.85 4.90
N SER A 183 1.71 2.15 5.57
CA SER A 183 2.85 1.23 5.67
C SER A 183 2.46 -0.10 6.33
N SER A 184 1.78 -0.03 7.48
CA SER A 184 1.30 -1.20 8.21
C SER A 184 0.31 -2.04 7.39
N ILE A 185 -0.68 -1.39 6.77
CA ILE A 185 -1.66 -2.02 5.88
C ILE A 185 -0.96 -2.66 4.68
N SER A 186 -0.02 -1.97 4.04
CA SER A 186 0.69 -2.46 2.85
C SER A 186 1.51 -3.71 3.15
N ARG A 187 2.17 -3.77 4.31
CA ARG A 187 2.89 -4.98 4.75
C ARG A 187 1.94 -6.15 4.88
N ASN A 188 0.84 -6.00 5.62
CA ASN A 188 -0.14 -7.06 5.82
C ASN A 188 -0.77 -7.50 4.50
N TRP A 189 -1.06 -6.54 3.63
CA TRP A 189 -1.60 -6.76 2.30
C TRP A 189 -0.68 -7.62 1.44
N VAL A 190 0.61 -7.28 1.34
CA VAL A 190 1.56 -8.03 0.50
C VAL A 190 1.70 -9.48 0.98
N VAL A 191 1.79 -9.71 2.29
CA VAL A 191 1.84 -11.08 2.85
C VAL A 191 0.58 -11.87 2.49
N GLY A 192 -0.59 -11.29 2.73
CA GLY A 192 -1.87 -11.96 2.46
C GLY A 192 -2.12 -12.18 0.97
N LEU A 193 -1.73 -11.22 0.13
CA LEU A 193 -1.86 -11.31 -1.32
C LEU A 193 -0.93 -12.38 -1.90
N HIS A 194 0.32 -12.43 -1.43
CA HIS A 194 1.26 -13.49 -1.81
C HIS A 194 0.70 -14.87 -1.47
N LYS A 195 0.20 -15.05 -0.24
CA LYS A 195 -0.45 -16.31 0.14
C LYS A 195 -1.62 -16.65 -0.79
N TYR A 196 -2.48 -15.67 -1.10
CA TYR A 196 -3.57 -15.86 -2.04
C TYR A 196 -3.07 -16.25 -3.44
N TRP A 197 -1.99 -15.64 -3.93
CA TRP A 197 -1.40 -15.97 -5.23
C TRP A 197 -0.83 -17.39 -5.27
N VAL A 198 -0.13 -17.83 -4.24
CA VAL A 198 0.37 -19.21 -4.10
C VAL A 198 -0.80 -20.20 -4.09
N ASP A 199 -1.79 -19.98 -3.21
CA ASP A 199 -2.95 -20.87 -3.04
C ASP A 199 -3.78 -20.98 -4.34
N ASN A 200 -3.65 -19.99 -5.24
CA ASN A 200 -4.36 -19.93 -6.51
C ASN A 200 -3.49 -20.20 -7.74
N ASN A 201 -2.23 -20.60 -7.60
CA ASN A 201 -1.29 -20.80 -8.73
C ASN A 201 -1.20 -19.58 -9.66
N LEU A 202 -1.20 -18.37 -9.09
CA LEU A 202 -1.06 -17.11 -9.83
C LEU A 202 0.41 -16.69 -10.03
N ILE A 203 1.31 -17.32 -9.30
CA ILE A 203 2.76 -17.17 -9.45
C ILE A 203 3.38 -18.56 -9.62
N SER A 204 4.45 -18.65 -10.41
CA SER A 204 5.26 -19.86 -10.49
C SER A 204 6.20 -19.94 -9.28
N PRO A 205 6.49 -21.15 -8.76
CA PRO A 205 7.44 -21.34 -7.67
C PRO A 205 8.87 -20.92 -8.03
#